data_AF-A0A8C8E494-F1
#
_entry.id   AF-A0A8C8E494-F1
#
_cell.length_a   1.000
_cell.length_b   1.000
_cell.length_c   1.000
_cell.angle_alpha   90.00
_cell.angle_beta   90.00
_cell.angle_gamma   90.00
#
_symmetry.space_group_name_H-M   'P 1'
#
loop_
_entity.id
_entity.type
_entity.pdbx_description
1 polymer ?
#
loop_
_entity_poly.entity_id
_entity_poly.type
_entity_poly.pdbx_seq_one_letter_code
_entity_poly.pdbx_strand_id
1 'polypeptide(L)'
;MEKYKIYEDYLMKTLNFLPRVHHDDGYESLVMPIIRRHKTLSITHQELQQRLSQMDTEAEEKKQKLQQMKEEHRTQKLMANKELSELQSELVTLEEKNKQTEANLMIKEGVVKEKVEEGARLLMAIDNLAQQCYLPTYGQLESMNVLFKMDMIKEYILDKADTERRVKKLRDSGSMLRSGASTADKGSFRSIENKSKMKNELDGQFLGVRKILGDGNCFYRAFCFAYLESIFHIPRALERFKQKIIQSGQVLAVAGFEESSFIHHLDTVVNVVEECQADEQESTLLKLFNDSAVSDGVVQYLRLLTSAHLQNFADFFCNFVEAPDLQVYCRQEVEVMAMECDHVDILALSQALDVGLHIVSLEGEQQQLVHYIIPEGAQPSLHLLYQSSHYNILYQRPELKNPNPLSPN
;
A
#
# COMPACT_ATOMS: atom_id res chain seq x y z
N MET A 1 76.00 2.45 -26.34
CA MET A 1 77.35 2.79 -25.84
C MET A 1 78.09 3.82 -26.72
N GLU A 2 77.71 4.05 -27.98
CA GLU A 2 78.45 4.98 -28.87
C GLU A 2 78.40 6.46 -28.46
N LYS A 3 77.33 6.90 -27.79
CA LYS A 3 77.11 8.32 -27.45
C LYS A 3 78.19 8.92 -26.53
N TYR A 4 78.89 8.09 -25.76
CA TYR A 4 79.91 8.53 -24.79
C TYR A 4 81.34 8.25 -25.23
N LYS A 5 81.52 7.57 -26.36
CA LYS A 5 82.83 7.12 -26.85
C LYS A 5 83.76 8.27 -27.19
N ILE A 6 83.22 9.38 -27.68
CA ILE A 6 83.96 10.63 -27.95
C ILE A 6 84.56 11.21 -26.66
N TYR A 7 83.83 11.17 -25.55
CA TYR A 7 84.31 11.68 -24.27
C TYR A 7 85.33 10.74 -23.63
N GLU A 8 85.11 9.42 -23.75
CA GLU A 8 86.06 8.39 -23.34
C GLU A 8 87.41 8.53 -24.08
N ASP A 9 87.37 8.67 -25.41
CA ASP A 9 88.57 8.86 -26.24
C ASP A 9 89.30 10.17 -25.89
N TYR A 10 88.56 11.24 -25.58
CA TYR A 10 89.13 12.52 -25.15
C TYR A 10 89.81 12.42 -23.77
N LEU A 11 89.18 11.73 -22.81
CA LEU A 11 89.72 11.50 -21.47
C LEU A 11 90.96 10.57 -21.49
N MET A 12 90.94 9.54 -22.32
CA MET A 12 92.08 8.64 -22.49
C MET A 12 93.28 9.35 -23.15
N LYS A 13 93.04 10.26 -24.10
CA LYS A 13 94.10 11.07 -24.71
C LYS A 13 94.70 12.10 -23.76
N THR A 14 93.91 12.65 -22.83
CA THR A 14 94.37 13.64 -21.85
C THR A 14 95.12 13.02 -20.66
N LEU A 15 94.91 11.73 -20.38
CA LEU A 15 95.61 10.99 -19.32
C LEU A 15 97.14 10.99 -19.47
N ASN A 16 97.64 11.00 -20.71
CA ASN A 16 99.08 11.00 -21.02
C ASN A 16 99.77 12.35 -20.77
N PHE A 17 99.00 13.42 -20.55
CA PHE A 17 99.51 14.77 -20.29
C PHE A 17 99.43 15.18 -18.82
N LEU A 18 98.92 14.30 -17.95
CA LEU A 18 98.86 14.55 -16.51
C LEU A 18 100.20 14.12 -15.86
N PRO A 19 100.80 14.95 -14.98
CA PRO A 19 101.99 14.58 -14.23
C PRO A 19 101.75 13.29 -13.43
N ARG A 20 102.72 12.36 -13.44
CA ARG A 20 102.71 11.13 -12.62
C ARG A 20 102.95 11.40 -11.13
N VAL A 21 102.27 12.38 -10.56
CA VAL A 21 102.33 12.67 -9.13
C VAL A 21 100.93 12.49 -8.59
N HIS A 22 100.64 11.27 -8.17
CA HIS A 22 99.67 11.06 -7.09
C HIS A 22 100.50 10.61 -5.91
N HIS A 23 100.93 11.60 -5.13
CA HIS A 23 101.36 11.36 -3.78
C HIS A 23 100.21 10.71 -3.03
N ASP A 24 100.58 9.63 -2.36
CA ASP A 24 99.95 9.08 -1.18
C ASP A 24 99.71 10.22 -0.16
N ASP A 25 98.49 10.75 -0.13
CA ASP A 25 97.99 11.60 0.94
C ASP A 25 96.48 11.32 1.09
N GLY A 26 96.07 10.93 2.30
CA GLY A 26 94.77 10.36 2.66
C GLY A 26 93.54 11.26 2.53
N TYR A 27 93.43 12.04 1.46
CA TYR A 27 92.20 12.69 1.05
C TYR A 27 91.46 11.78 0.07
N GLU A 28 90.38 11.13 0.53
CA GLU A 28 89.40 10.51 -0.39
C GLU A 28 89.06 11.55 -1.47
N SER A 29 89.36 11.24 -2.74
CA SER A 29 88.97 12.05 -3.89
C SER A 29 87.52 12.48 -3.73
N LEU A 30 87.24 13.79 -3.70
CA LEU A 30 85.90 14.39 -3.52
C LEU A 30 84.83 13.81 -4.47
N VAL A 31 85.27 13.15 -5.54
CA VAL A 31 84.46 12.49 -6.56
C VAL A 31 83.91 11.13 -6.09
N MET A 32 84.64 10.38 -5.25
CA MET A 32 84.24 9.03 -4.82
C MET A 32 82.94 8.98 -4.02
N PRO A 33 82.68 9.90 -3.05
CA PRO A 33 81.39 9.98 -2.37
C PRO A 33 80.22 10.23 -3.34
N ILE A 34 80.43 11.03 -4.38
CA ILE A 34 79.42 11.34 -5.41
C ILE A 34 79.11 10.08 -6.23
N ILE A 35 80.14 9.34 -6.65
CA ILE A 35 79.98 8.07 -7.38
C ILE A 35 79.24 7.05 -6.53
N ARG A 36 79.61 6.89 -5.25
CA ARG A 36 78.92 5.98 -4.32
C ARG A 36 77.44 6.35 -4.17
N ARG A 37 77.12 7.64 -3.99
CA ARG A 37 75.75 8.14 -3.91
C ARG A 37 74.94 7.85 -5.18
N HIS A 38 75.51 8.12 -6.35
CA HIS A 38 74.84 7.85 -7.63
C HIS A 38 74.60 6.35 -7.84
N LYS A 39 75.55 5.50 -7.42
CA LYS A 39 75.40 4.05 -7.48
C LYS A 39 74.28 3.57 -6.57
N THR A 40 74.21 4.04 -5.33
CA THR A 40 73.11 3.74 -4.41
C THR A 40 71.77 4.20 -4.98
N LEU A 41 71.68 5.44 -5.48
CA LEU A 41 70.46 5.96 -6.10
C LEU A 41 70.01 5.11 -7.30
N SER A 42 70.95 4.69 -8.15
CA SER A 42 70.64 3.83 -9.30
C SER A 42 70.08 2.47 -8.88
N ILE A 43 70.63 1.85 -7.83
CA ILE A 43 70.14 0.58 -7.29
C ILE A 43 68.73 0.76 -6.73
N THR A 44 68.53 1.78 -5.88
CA THR A 44 67.20 2.06 -5.30
C THR A 44 66.15 2.37 -6.38
N HIS A 45 66.55 3.02 -7.47
CA HIS A 45 65.65 3.30 -8.59
C HIS A 45 65.22 2.01 -9.30
N GLN A 46 66.13 1.07 -9.54
CA GLN A 46 65.80 -0.23 -10.12
C GLN A 46 64.88 -1.05 -9.21
N GLU A 47 65.14 -1.06 -7.90
CA GLU A 47 64.28 -1.75 -6.92
C GLU A 47 62.87 -1.14 -6.89
N LEU A 48 62.74 0.19 -6.91
CA LEU A 48 61.45 0.87 -6.97
C LEU A 48 60.71 0.57 -8.27
N GLN A 49 61.40 0.53 -9.41
CA GLN A 49 60.80 0.17 -10.70
C GLN A 49 60.27 -1.27 -10.69
N GLN A 50 61.01 -2.22 -10.12
CA GLN A 50 60.53 -3.60 -9.98
C GLN A 50 59.30 -3.68 -9.09
N ARG A 51 59.31 -2.97 -7.95
CA ARG A 51 58.16 -2.94 -7.04
C ARG A 51 56.92 -2.31 -7.67
N LEU A 52 57.10 -1.24 -8.45
CA LEU A 52 56.00 -0.62 -9.20
C LEU A 52 55.42 -1.60 -10.21
N SER A 53 56.27 -2.28 -10.99
CA SER A 53 55.82 -3.29 -11.95
C SER A 53 55.04 -4.43 -11.30
N GLN A 54 55.46 -4.87 -10.11
CA GLN A 54 54.73 -5.90 -9.36
C GLN A 54 53.36 -5.38 -8.88
N MET A 55 53.31 -4.16 -8.34
CA MET A 55 52.05 -3.55 -7.92
C MET A 55 51.08 -3.36 -9.09
N ASP A 56 51.58 -2.99 -10.27
CA ASP A 56 50.76 -2.85 -11.48
C ASP A 56 50.14 -4.20 -11.90
N THR A 57 50.93 -5.29 -11.85
CA THR A 57 50.40 -6.63 -12.14
C THR A 57 49.33 -7.06 -11.13
N GLU A 58 49.55 -6.83 -9.83
CA GLU A 58 48.57 -7.14 -8.79
C GLU A 58 47.28 -6.31 -8.95
N ALA A 59 47.40 -5.04 -9.37
CA ALA A 59 46.26 -4.17 -9.61
C ALA A 59 45.42 -4.67 -10.80
N GLU A 60 46.06 -5.09 -11.89
CA GLU A 60 45.33 -5.60 -13.06
C GLU A 60 44.66 -6.96 -12.76
N GLU A 61 45.32 -7.84 -12.00
CA GLU A 61 44.71 -9.10 -11.54
C GLU A 61 43.47 -8.86 -10.66
N LYS A 62 43.56 -7.93 -9.70
CA LYS A 62 42.42 -7.57 -8.84
C LYS A 62 41.27 -6.96 -9.65
N LYS A 63 41.59 -6.13 -10.64
CA LYS A 63 40.61 -5.53 -11.55
C LYS A 63 39.89 -6.59 -12.39
N GLN A 64 40.62 -7.58 -12.92
CA GLN A 64 40.02 -8.71 -13.64
C GLN A 64 39.10 -9.54 -12.73
N LYS A 65 39.53 -9.86 -11.51
CA LYS A 65 38.69 -10.56 -10.52
C LYS A 65 37.43 -9.78 -10.17
N LEU A 66 37.54 -8.46 -9.99
CA LEU A 66 36.39 -7.61 -9.74
C LEU A 66 35.41 -7.62 -10.92
N GLN A 67 35.91 -7.59 -12.14
CA GLN A 67 35.07 -7.65 -13.34
C GLN A 67 34.34 -9.00 -13.46
N GLN A 68 35.04 -10.10 -13.19
CA GLN A 68 34.42 -11.43 -13.16
C GLN A 68 33.31 -11.49 -12.10
N MET A 69 33.57 -11.03 -10.88
CA MET A 69 32.59 -11.00 -9.79
C MET A 69 31.36 -10.15 -10.14
N LYS A 70 31.56 -9.03 -10.85
CA LYS A 70 30.44 -8.19 -11.33
C LYS A 70 29.57 -8.91 -12.35
N GLU A 71 30.17 -9.63 -13.31
CA GLU A 71 29.41 -10.39 -14.32
C GLU A 71 28.67 -11.59 -13.70
N GLU A 72 29.30 -12.30 -12.75
CA GLU A 72 28.66 -13.36 -11.98
C GLU A 72 27.47 -12.83 -11.19
N HIS A 73 27.64 -11.71 -10.49
CA HIS A 73 26.55 -11.06 -9.76
C HIS A 73 25.41 -10.60 -10.70
N ARG A 74 25.75 -10.04 -11.88
CA ARG A 74 24.76 -9.64 -12.88
C ARG A 74 23.94 -10.82 -13.37
N THR A 75 24.58 -11.97 -13.56
CA THR A 75 23.91 -13.20 -13.98
C THR A 75 23.02 -13.75 -12.88
N GLN A 76 23.50 -13.77 -11.63
CA GLN A 76 22.68 -14.17 -10.48
C GLN A 76 21.44 -13.29 -10.32
N LYS A 77 21.58 -11.96 -10.44
CA LYS A 77 20.45 -11.04 -10.40
C LYS A 77 19.43 -11.33 -11.50
N LEU A 78 19.89 -11.64 -12.72
CA LEU A 78 18.99 -11.99 -13.83
C LEU A 78 18.23 -13.29 -13.56
N MET A 79 18.89 -14.30 -13.00
CA MET A 79 18.23 -15.56 -12.63
C MET A 79 17.19 -15.37 -11.52
N ALA A 80 17.55 -14.64 -10.46
CA ALA A 80 16.62 -14.33 -9.36
C ALA A 80 15.40 -13.55 -9.85
N ASN A 81 15.59 -12.55 -10.72
CA ASN A 81 14.48 -11.79 -11.31
C ASN A 81 13.57 -12.68 -12.19
N LYS A 82 14.16 -13.65 -12.90
CA LYS A 82 13.37 -14.61 -13.68
C LYS A 82 12.52 -15.49 -12.77
N GLU A 83 13.10 -16.05 -11.71
CA GLU A 83 12.38 -16.87 -10.73
C GLU A 83 11.25 -16.06 -10.05
N LEU A 84 11.51 -14.81 -9.68
CA LEU A 84 10.51 -13.91 -9.11
C LEU A 84 9.33 -13.69 -10.08
N SER A 85 9.62 -13.46 -11.36
CA SER A 85 8.59 -13.28 -12.38
C SER A 85 7.75 -14.54 -12.61
N GLU A 86 8.37 -15.73 -12.58
CA GLU A 86 7.67 -17.01 -12.67
C GLU A 86 6.72 -17.21 -11.47
N LEU A 87 7.19 -16.93 -10.24
CA LEU A 87 6.38 -17.02 -9.03
C LEU A 87 5.23 -16.00 -9.02
N GLN A 88 5.48 -14.76 -9.44
CA GLN A 88 4.43 -13.74 -9.58
C GLN A 88 3.35 -14.17 -10.57
N SER A 89 3.75 -14.75 -11.71
CA SER A 89 2.79 -15.28 -12.68
C SER A 89 1.96 -16.42 -12.09
N GLU A 90 2.58 -17.34 -11.35
CA GLU A 90 1.87 -18.43 -10.68
C GLU A 90 0.87 -17.91 -9.64
N LEU A 91 1.27 -16.92 -8.83
CA LEU A 91 0.42 -16.26 -7.85
C LEU A 91 -0.84 -15.68 -8.49
N VAL A 92 -0.69 -14.91 -9.57
CA VAL A 92 -1.83 -14.33 -10.32
C VAL A 92 -2.77 -15.42 -10.82
N THR A 93 -2.24 -16.54 -11.34
CA THR A 93 -3.10 -17.64 -11.79
C THR A 93 -3.85 -18.32 -10.65
N LEU A 94 -3.25 -18.41 -9.47
CA LEU A 94 -3.87 -18.99 -8.28
C LEU A 94 -4.95 -18.07 -7.72
N GLU A 95 -4.71 -16.76 -7.68
CA GLU A 95 -5.71 -15.78 -7.27
C GLU A 95 -6.95 -15.81 -8.16
N GLU A 96 -6.77 -15.87 -9.48
CA GLU A 96 -7.89 -15.94 -10.42
C GLU A 96 -8.70 -17.22 -10.25
N LYS A 97 -8.02 -18.37 -10.05
CA LYS A 97 -8.70 -19.64 -9.71
C LYS A 97 -9.46 -19.55 -8.38
N ASN A 98 -8.91 -18.84 -7.40
CA ASN A 98 -9.55 -18.67 -6.10
C ASN A 98 -10.82 -17.82 -6.24
N LYS A 99 -10.74 -16.67 -6.92
CA LYS A 99 -11.89 -15.81 -7.25
C LYS A 99 -13.00 -16.59 -7.96
N GLN A 100 -12.63 -17.39 -8.97
CA GLN A 100 -13.58 -18.22 -9.71
C GLN A 100 -14.26 -19.28 -8.80
N THR A 101 -13.51 -19.85 -7.86
CA THR A 101 -14.02 -20.86 -6.92
C THR A 101 -14.96 -20.23 -5.88
N GLU A 102 -14.62 -19.07 -5.35
CA GLU A 102 -15.46 -18.30 -4.44
C GLU A 102 -16.79 -17.89 -5.10
N ALA A 103 -16.75 -17.40 -6.34
CA ALA A 103 -17.96 -17.07 -7.10
C ALA A 103 -18.87 -18.30 -7.29
N ASN A 104 -18.28 -19.45 -7.64
CA ASN A 104 -19.02 -20.71 -7.77
C ASN A 104 -19.64 -21.16 -6.44
N LEU A 105 -18.96 -20.94 -5.32
CA LEU A 105 -19.47 -21.26 -3.99
C LEU A 105 -20.66 -20.35 -3.62
N MET A 106 -20.56 -19.04 -3.86
CA MET A 106 -21.66 -18.11 -3.63
C MET A 106 -22.92 -18.48 -4.43
N ILE A 107 -22.76 -18.87 -5.69
CA ILE A 107 -23.88 -19.33 -6.53
C ILE A 107 -24.53 -20.57 -5.91
N LYS A 108 -23.74 -21.56 -5.48
CA LYS A 108 -24.26 -22.78 -4.85
C LYS A 108 -25.00 -22.47 -3.55
N GLU A 109 -24.45 -21.59 -2.70
CA GLU A 109 -25.11 -21.17 -1.47
C GLU A 109 -26.44 -20.46 -1.75
N GLY A 110 -26.51 -19.62 -2.78
CA GLY A 110 -27.74 -18.99 -3.22
C GLY A 110 -28.82 -20.01 -3.59
N VAL A 111 -28.47 -21.02 -4.39
CA VAL A 111 -29.40 -22.09 -4.80
C VAL A 111 -29.88 -22.91 -3.59
N VAL A 112 -29.00 -23.18 -2.62
CA VAL A 112 -29.39 -23.90 -1.40
C VAL A 112 -30.36 -23.06 -0.56
N LYS A 113 -30.08 -21.75 -0.39
CA LYS A 113 -30.99 -20.83 0.33
C LYS A 113 -32.36 -20.77 -0.33
N GLU A 114 -32.42 -20.64 -1.65
CA GLU A 114 -33.68 -20.61 -2.39
C GLU A 114 -34.51 -21.90 -2.16
N LYS A 115 -33.87 -23.08 -2.24
CA LYS A 115 -34.54 -24.36 -1.97
C LYS A 115 -35.04 -24.48 -0.52
N VAL A 116 -34.26 -23.97 0.45
CA VAL A 116 -34.67 -23.97 1.86
C VAL A 116 -35.88 -23.04 2.08
N GLU A 117 -35.87 -21.85 1.48
CA GLU A 117 -36.98 -20.90 1.55
C GLU A 117 -38.25 -21.41 0.86
N GLU A 118 -38.11 -22.07 -0.30
CA GLU A 118 -39.22 -22.72 -0.99
C GLU A 118 -39.81 -23.86 -0.14
N GLY A 119 -38.95 -24.71 0.44
CA GLY A 119 -39.37 -25.78 1.35
C GLY A 119 -40.09 -25.24 2.59
N ALA A 120 -39.60 -24.16 3.20
CA ALA A 120 -40.23 -23.52 4.35
C ALA A 120 -41.62 -22.94 4.00
N ARG A 121 -41.76 -22.28 2.84
CA ARG A 121 -43.05 -21.76 2.36
C ARG A 121 -44.07 -22.87 2.13
N LEU A 122 -43.65 -23.98 1.53
CA LEU A 122 -44.51 -25.15 1.33
C LEU A 122 -44.98 -25.74 2.66
N LEU A 123 -44.09 -25.88 3.64
CA LEU A 123 -44.44 -26.38 4.97
C LEU A 123 -45.46 -25.47 5.67
N MET A 124 -45.26 -24.16 5.64
CA MET A 124 -46.23 -23.21 6.19
C MET A 124 -47.59 -23.29 5.50
N ALA A 125 -47.61 -23.44 4.16
CA ALA A 125 -48.84 -23.60 3.40
C ALA A 125 -49.59 -24.88 3.80
N ILE A 126 -48.88 -25.99 3.99
CA ILE A 126 -49.47 -27.25 4.47
C ILE A 126 -50.05 -27.06 5.87
N ASP A 127 -49.31 -26.43 6.79
CA ASP A 127 -49.78 -26.20 8.16
C ASP A 127 -51.04 -25.33 8.19
N ASN A 128 -51.05 -24.24 7.41
CA ASN A 128 -52.21 -23.35 7.29
C ASN A 128 -53.43 -24.06 6.73
N LEU A 129 -53.26 -24.89 5.68
CA LEU A 129 -54.35 -25.68 5.11
C LEU A 129 -54.84 -26.74 6.11
N ALA A 130 -53.93 -27.39 6.83
CA ALA A 130 -54.28 -28.41 7.82
C ALA A 130 -55.11 -27.82 8.98
N GLN A 131 -54.79 -26.58 9.41
CA GLN A 131 -55.60 -25.85 10.39
C GLN A 131 -57.01 -25.55 9.88
N GLN A 132 -57.16 -25.15 8.61
CA GLN A 132 -58.45 -24.82 8.02
C GLN A 132 -59.31 -26.05 7.70
N CYS A 133 -58.68 -27.18 7.42
CA CYS A 133 -59.30 -28.43 7.00
C CYS A 133 -59.23 -29.52 8.08
N TYR A 134 -59.17 -29.11 9.35
CA TYR A 134 -58.96 -30.04 10.45
C TYR A 134 -60.10 -31.06 10.58
N LEU A 135 -59.72 -32.34 10.64
CA LEU A 135 -60.63 -33.47 10.88
C LEU A 135 -60.32 -34.10 12.25
N PRO A 136 -61.28 -34.11 13.20
CA PRO A 136 -61.06 -34.64 14.55
C PRO A 136 -60.61 -36.12 14.60
N THR A 137 -60.91 -36.90 13.56
CA THR A 137 -60.52 -38.31 13.42
C THR A 137 -59.01 -38.52 13.34
N TYR A 138 -58.24 -37.48 12.98
CA TYR A 138 -56.79 -37.55 12.83
C TYR A 138 -56.02 -37.19 14.11
N GLY A 139 -56.68 -36.83 15.21
CA GLY A 139 -56.02 -36.49 16.47
C GLY A 139 -55.51 -35.04 16.54
N GLN A 140 -54.62 -34.72 17.48
CA GLN A 140 -54.17 -33.33 17.73
C GLN A 140 -53.24 -32.82 16.62
N LEU A 141 -53.56 -31.64 16.08
CA LEU A 141 -52.86 -31.06 14.93
C LEU A 141 -51.39 -30.72 15.19
N GLU A 142 -51.05 -30.29 16.41
CA GLU A 142 -49.69 -29.90 16.80
C GLU A 142 -48.71 -31.09 16.83
N SER A 143 -49.23 -32.30 17.08
CA SER A 143 -48.43 -33.53 17.16
C SER A 143 -48.25 -34.22 15.80
N MET A 144 -48.92 -33.72 14.76
CA MET A 144 -49.03 -34.39 13.47
C MET A 144 -47.84 -34.02 12.58
N ASN A 145 -47.25 -35.02 11.92
CA ASN A 145 -46.20 -34.76 10.92
C ASN A 145 -46.81 -34.25 9.60
N VAL A 146 -45.95 -33.71 8.73
CA VAL A 146 -46.36 -33.07 7.47
C VAL A 146 -47.13 -34.04 6.54
N LEU A 147 -46.72 -35.31 6.48
CA LEU A 147 -47.38 -36.30 5.63
C LEU A 147 -48.81 -36.58 6.10
N PHE A 148 -49.01 -36.78 7.41
CA PHE A 148 -50.34 -36.96 7.99
C PHE A 148 -51.22 -35.71 7.81
N LYS A 149 -50.63 -34.50 7.92
CA LYS A 149 -51.35 -33.25 7.61
C LYS A 149 -51.81 -33.21 6.15
N MET A 150 -50.96 -33.62 5.20
CA MET A 150 -51.31 -33.69 3.77
C MET A 150 -52.41 -34.73 3.49
N ASP A 151 -52.34 -35.91 4.11
CA ASP A 151 -53.37 -36.95 3.97
C ASP A 151 -54.72 -36.47 4.50
N MET A 152 -54.73 -35.80 5.65
CA MET A 152 -55.95 -35.20 6.22
C MET A 152 -56.52 -34.10 5.31
N ILE A 153 -55.69 -33.17 4.81
CA ILE A 153 -56.12 -32.14 3.85
C ILE A 153 -56.73 -32.78 2.61
N LYS A 154 -56.10 -33.83 2.08
CA LYS A 154 -56.60 -34.56 0.91
C LYS A 154 -57.97 -35.19 1.19
N GLU A 155 -58.14 -35.85 2.33
CA GLU A 155 -59.43 -36.43 2.72
C GLU A 155 -60.51 -35.36 2.85
N TYR A 156 -60.22 -34.25 3.51
CA TYR A 156 -61.14 -33.12 3.65
C TYR A 156 -61.55 -32.55 2.29
N ILE A 157 -60.61 -32.36 1.37
CA ILE A 157 -60.90 -31.86 0.01
C ILE A 157 -61.81 -32.84 -0.73
N LEU A 158 -61.55 -34.13 -0.64
CA LEU A 158 -62.37 -35.15 -1.30
C LEU A 158 -63.79 -35.19 -0.74
N ASP A 159 -63.95 -35.15 0.59
CA ASP A 159 -65.25 -35.13 1.24
C ASP A 159 -66.03 -33.85 0.90
N LYS A 160 -65.37 -32.70 0.91
CA LYS A 160 -65.97 -31.42 0.52
C LYS A 160 -66.36 -31.40 -0.95
N ALA A 161 -65.54 -31.94 -1.85
CA ALA A 161 -65.87 -32.05 -3.27
C ALA A 161 -67.07 -32.97 -3.53
N ASP A 162 -67.17 -34.09 -2.81
CA ASP A 162 -68.33 -34.98 -2.89
C ASP A 162 -69.58 -34.36 -2.30
N THR A 163 -69.44 -33.62 -1.19
CA THR A 163 -70.52 -32.84 -0.60
C THR A 163 -70.98 -31.73 -1.54
N GLU A 164 -70.06 -31.00 -2.17
CA GLU A 164 -70.37 -30.02 -3.21
C GLU A 164 -71.03 -30.64 -4.43
N ARG A 165 -70.64 -31.84 -4.87
CA ARG A 165 -71.35 -32.57 -5.96
C ARG A 165 -72.79 -32.91 -5.55
N ARG A 166 -73.02 -33.35 -4.31
CA ARG A 166 -74.36 -33.63 -3.77
C ARG A 166 -75.18 -32.35 -3.62
N VAL A 167 -74.56 -31.28 -3.13
CA VAL A 167 -75.18 -29.95 -3.00
C VAL A 167 -75.43 -29.34 -4.37
N LYS A 168 -74.56 -29.51 -5.37
CA LYS A 168 -74.76 -29.01 -6.74
C LYS A 168 -75.93 -29.71 -7.42
N LYS A 169 -76.12 -31.02 -7.19
CA LYS A 169 -77.36 -31.72 -7.57
C LYS A 169 -78.61 -31.13 -6.91
N LEU A 170 -78.48 -30.56 -5.70
CA LEU A 170 -79.54 -29.83 -5.00
C LEU A 170 -79.61 -28.34 -5.40
N ARG A 171 -78.52 -27.75 -5.89
CA ARG A 171 -78.34 -26.32 -6.22
C ARG A 171 -78.62 -26.00 -7.69
N ASP A 172 -78.64 -27.01 -8.57
CA ASP A 172 -79.40 -26.95 -9.82
C ASP A 172 -80.92 -26.72 -9.53
N SER A 173 -81.33 -26.73 -8.25
CA SER A 173 -82.63 -26.26 -7.75
C SER A 173 -82.60 -24.93 -6.94
N GLY A 174 -81.51 -24.15 -6.92
CA GLY A 174 -81.50 -22.85 -6.20
C GLY A 174 -80.19 -22.05 -6.21
N SER A 175 -80.23 -20.79 -6.63
CA SER A 175 -79.10 -19.91 -6.98
C SER A 175 -78.55 -19.01 -5.84
N MET A 176 -77.34 -18.46 -6.08
CA MET A 176 -76.83 -17.08 -5.76
C MET A 176 -75.70 -16.79 -4.73
N LEU A 177 -74.69 -16.01 -5.22
CA LEU A 177 -73.79 -14.95 -4.63
C LEU A 177 -72.52 -15.35 -3.82
N ARG A 178 -71.28 -15.04 -4.30
CA ARG A 178 -70.34 -13.87 -4.12
C ARG A 178 -69.67 -13.81 -2.71
N SER A 179 -68.41 -13.42 -2.43
CA SER A 179 -67.21 -12.90 -3.16
C SER A 179 -66.04 -12.61 -2.15
N GLY A 180 -64.76 -12.62 -2.61
CA GLY A 180 -63.58 -11.83 -2.14
C GLY A 180 -62.79 -12.29 -0.89
N ALA A 181 -61.55 -11.88 -0.57
CA ALA A 181 -60.34 -11.36 -1.25
C ALA A 181 -59.19 -11.17 -0.19
N SER A 182 -57.91 -11.17 -0.63
CA SER A 182 -56.67 -10.55 -0.02
C SER A 182 -56.03 -11.17 1.25
N THR A 183 -54.74 -11.06 1.64
CA THR A 183 -53.40 -10.66 1.08
C THR A 183 -52.30 -10.90 2.15
N ALA A 184 -51.07 -11.18 1.70
CA ALA A 184 -49.75 -10.73 2.20
C ALA A 184 -49.02 -11.36 3.41
N ASP A 185 -47.69 -11.33 3.21
CA ASP A 185 -46.52 -12.03 3.74
C ASP A 185 -45.65 -11.13 4.65
N LYS A 186 -44.72 -11.72 5.43
CA LYS A 186 -43.32 -11.26 5.65
C LYS A 186 -42.57 -12.03 6.76
N GLY A 187 -41.33 -12.45 6.46
CA GLY A 187 -40.24 -12.52 7.45
C GLY A 187 -39.09 -13.50 7.15
N SER A 188 -37.89 -12.98 6.92
CA SER A 188 -36.62 -13.72 6.70
C SER A 188 -35.51 -13.21 7.66
N PHE A 189 -34.47 -14.05 7.85
CA PHE A 189 -33.00 -13.76 7.97
C PHE A 189 -32.24 -14.36 9.17
N ARG A 190 -31.04 -14.91 8.90
CA ARG A 190 -29.87 -14.93 9.81
C ARG A 190 -28.55 -15.34 9.11
N SER A 191 -27.45 -14.60 9.38
CA SER A 191 -26.02 -14.99 9.33
C SER A 191 -25.12 -13.80 9.79
N ILE A 192 -24.75 -13.65 11.09
CA ILE A 192 -24.04 -12.47 11.64
C ILE A 192 -23.11 -12.79 12.86
N GLU A 193 -22.18 -13.74 12.81
CA GLU A 193 -21.33 -14.00 14.00
C GLU A 193 -19.87 -13.54 13.91
N ASN A 194 -19.25 -13.50 12.72
CA ASN A 194 -17.78 -13.38 12.64
C ASN A 194 -17.22 -11.94 12.50
N LYS A 195 -18.02 -10.94 12.11
CA LYS A 195 -17.61 -9.51 12.03
C LYS A 195 -17.70 -8.76 13.37
N SER A 196 -18.14 -9.42 14.43
CA SER A 196 -18.57 -8.76 15.67
C SER A 196 -17.39 -8.32 16.57
N LYS A 197 -16.32 -9.12 16.67
CA LYS A 197 -15.25 -8.91 17.66
C LYS A 197 -14.32 -7.73 17.34
N MET A 198 -13.74 -7.67 16.13
CA MET A 198 -12.89 -6.54 15.71
C MET A 198 -13.67 -5.23 15.63
N LYS A 199 -14.95 -5.30 15.26
CA LYS A 199 -15.85 -4.15 15.31
C LYS A 199 -16.02 -3.62 16.73
N ASN A 200 -16.23 -4.49 17.71
CA ASN A 200 -16.34 -4.07 19.11
C ASN A 200 -15.05 -3.42 19.64
N GLU A 201 -13.88 -3.91 19.21
CA GLU A 201 -12.59 -3.32 19.59
C GLU A 201 -12.39 -1.94 18.96
N LEU A 202 -12.74 -1.78 17.68
CA LEU A 202 -12.71 -0.50 16.97
C LEU A 202 -13.70 0.51 17.59
N ASP A 203 -14.92 0.06 17.91
CA ASP A 203 -15.96 0.86 18.59
C ASP A 203 -15.55 1.26 20.03
N GLY A 204 -14.58 0.54 20.62
CA GLY A 204 -13.99 0.87 21.91
C GLY A 204 -13.00 2.04 21.84
N GLN A 205 -12.20 2.11 20.77
CA GLN A 205 -11.10 3.08 20.61
C GLN A 205 -11.52 4.34 19.82
N PHE A 206 -12.44 4.20 18.87
CA PHE A 206 -12.83 5.27 17.95
C PHE A 206 -14.33 5.60 18.07
N LEU A 207 -14.68 6.86 17.78
CA LEU A 207 -16.06 7.35 17.79
C LEU A 207 -16.82 7.00 16.50
N GLY A 208 -16.11 6.92 15.39
CA GLY A 208 -16.74 6.72 14.10
C GLY A 208 -15.74 6.58 12.97
N VAL A 209 -16.30 6.21 11.82
CA VAL A 209 -15.56 6.01 10.57
C VAL A 209 -16.23 6.86 9.49
N ARG A 210 -15.47 7.71 8.79
CA ARG A 210 -15.93 8.36 7.55
C ARG A 210 -15.45 7.53 6.37
N LYS A 211 -16.41 7.09 5.57
CA LYS A 211 -16.14 6.32 4.36
C LYS A 211 -15.55 7.19 3.27
N ILE A 212 -14.55 6.67 2.57
CA ILE A 212 -13.94 7.29 1.38
C ILE A 212 -14.33 6.47 0.15
N LEU A 213 -14.31 7.11 -1.03
CA LEU A 213 -14.55 6.41 -2.29
C LEU A 213 -13.40 5.41 -2.56
N GLY A 214 -13.73 4.17 -2.91
CA GLY A 214 -12.76 3.14 -3.29
C GLY A 214 -12.42 3.19 -4.77
N ASP A 215 -11.60 4.16 -5.17
CA ASP A 215 -11.21 4.45 -6.56
C ASP A 215 -9.69 4.37 -6.78
N GLY A 216 -8.95 3.72 -5.87
CA GLY A 216 -7.48 3.71 -5.86
C GLY A 216 -6.82 5.00 -5.38
N ASN A 217 -7.58 6.10 -5.18
CA ASN A 217 -7.07 7.37 -4.63
C ASN A 217 -7.37 7.55 -3.15
N CYS A 218 -7.98 6.55 -2.53
CA CYS A 218 -8.57 6.65 -1.19
C CYS A 218 -7.59 7.14 -0.11
N PHE A 219 -6.31 6.74 -0.16
CA PHE A 219 -5.30 7.22 0.78
C PHE A 219 -5.11 8.75 0.69
N TYR A 220 -4.76 9.27 -0.50
CA TYR A 220 -4.51 10.70 -0.72
C TYR A 220 -5.74 11.55 -0.38
N ARG A 221 -6.93 11.05 -0.74
CA ARG A 221 -8.20 11.72 -0.46
C ARG A 221 -8.50 11.74 1.05
N ALA A 222 -8.32 10.61 1.73
CA ALA A 222 -8.48 10.49 3.18
C ALA A 222 -7.48 11.37 3.94
N PHE A 223 -6.21 11.33 3.53
CA PHE A 223 -5.11 12.08 4.13
C PHE A 223 -5.42 13.59 4.12
N CYS A 224 -5.70 14.15 2.95
CA CYS A 224 -5.86 15.59 2.83
C CYS A 224 -7.14 16.08 3.52
N PHE A 225 -8.25 15.36 3.33
CA PHE A 225 -9.51 15.70 3.96
C PHE A 225 -9.39 15.66 5.49
N ALA A 226 -8.90 14.56 6.06
CA ALA A 226 -8.79 14.42 7.51
C ALA A 226 -7.79 15.42 8.12
N TYR A 227 -6.69 15.70 7.43
CA TYR A 227 -5.73 16.70 7.88
C TYR A 227 -6.37 18.09 7.93
N LEU A 228 -7.00 18.53 6.83
CA LEU A 228 -7.69 19.83 6.77
C LEU A 228 -8.83 19.93 7.78
N GLU A 229 -9.63 18.87 7.95
CA GLU A 229 -10.69 18.80 8.96
C GLU A 229 -10.13 18.97 10.38
N SER A 230 -8.98 18.36 10.69
CA SER A 230 -8.36 18.46 12.02
C SER A 230 -7.86 19.87 12.38
N ILE A 231 -7.51 20.68 11.36
CA ILE A 231 -7.00 22.04 11.54
C ILE A 231 -8.00 23.12 11.15
N PHE A 232 -9.22 22.74 10.75
CA PHE A 232 -10.23 23.64 10.16
C PHE A 232 -10.50 24.87 11.03
N HIS A 233 -10.65 24.66 12.35
CA HIS A 233 -10.90 25.75 13.32
C HIS A 233 -9.64 26.42 13.86
N ILE A 234 -8.49 26.21 13.24
CA ILE A 234 -7.20 26.74 13.68
C ILE A 234 -6.60 27.59 12.54
N PRO A 235 -6.96 28.88 12.44
CA PRO A 235 -6.56 29.74 11.31
C PRO A 235 -5.05 29.79 11.05
N ARG A 236 -4.24 29.78 12.13
CA ARG A 236 -2.78 29.75 12.03
C ARG A 236 -2.25 28.44 11.45
N ALA A 237 -2.92 27.31 11.70
CA ALA A 237 -2.52 26.02 11.16
C ALA A 237 -2.91 25.90 9.68
N LEU A 238 -4.12 26.36 9.30
CA LEU A 238 -4.52 26.47 7.90
C LEU A 238 -3.54 27.35 7.10
N GLU A 239 -3.17 28.52 7.63
CA GLU A 239 -2.20 29.39 6.96
C GLU A 239 -0.82 28.72 6.82
N ARG A 240 -0.34 28.02 7.86
CA ARG A 240 0.91 27.27 7.79
C ARG A 240 0.85 26.16 6.73
N PHE A 241 -0.27 25.43 6.65
CA PHE A 241 -0.45 24.42 5.63
C PHE A 241 -0.46 25.02 4.23
N LYS A 242 -1.18 26.13 4.01
CA LYS A 242 -1.16 26.87 2.74
C LYS A 242 0.25 27.25 2.32
N GLN A 243 1.03 27.85 3.22
CA GLN A 243 2.42 28.22 2.94
C GLN A 243 3.30 27.01 2.65
N LYS A 244 3.08 25.89 3.34
CA LYS A 244 3.79 24.62 3.09
C LYS A 244 3.51 24.09 1.68
N ILE A 245 2.24 24.12 1.23
CA ILE A 245 1.83 23.71 -0.12
C ILE A 245 2.43 24.63 -1.20
N ILE A 246 2.45 25.94 -0.98
CA ILE A 246 3.08 26.88 -1.91
C ILE A 246 4.59 26.60 -2.01
N GLN A 247 5.25 26.41 -0.86
CA GLN A 247 6.69 26.13 -0.82
C GLN A 247 7.05 24.75 -1.40
N SER A 248 6.14 23.77 -1.36
CA SER A 248 6.40 22.46 -1.96
C SER A 248 6.51 22.51 -3.48
N GLY A 249 6.07 23.58 -4.15
CA GLY A 249 6.40 23.80 -5.57
C GLY A 249 7.91 23.74 -5.86
N GLN A 250 8.75 24.22 -4.92
CA GLN A 250 10.20 24.12 -5.05
C GLN A 250 10.70 22.67 -4.92
N VAL A 251 10.03 21.83 -4.11
CA VAL A 251 10.36 20.41 -3.95
C VAL A 251 10.14 19.69 -5.28
N LEU A 252 9.03 19.96 -5.98
CA LEU A 252 8.76 19.43 -7.31
C LEU A 252 9.78 19.93 -8.33
N ALA A 253 10.14 21.22 -8.30
CA ALA A 253 11.14 21.78 -9.21
C ALA A 253 12.54 21.14 -9.04
N VAL A 254 12.98 20.88 -7.80
CA VAL A 254 14.25 20.17 -7.53
C VAL A 254 14.23 18.74 -8.05
N ALA A 255 13.07 18.07 -7.98
CA ALA A 255 12.89 16.73 -8.54
C ALA A 255 12.77 16.72 -10.08
N GLY A 256 12.81 17.89 -10.73
CA GLY A 256 12.82 18.02 -12.19
C GLY A 256 11.46 18.14 -12.86
N PHE A 257 10.39 18.42 -12.10
CA PHE A 257 9.07 18.70 -12.66
C PHE A 257 9.01 20.12 -13.24
N GLU A 258 8.41 20.27 -14.42
CA GLU A 258 8.11 21.59 -14.98
C GLU A 258 6.95 22.23 -14.23
N GLU A 259 7.05 23.53 -13.89
CA GLU A 259 6.02 24.26 -13.15
C GLU A 259 4.63 24.16 -13.80
N SER A 260 4.58 24.24 -15.13
CA SER A 260 3.37 24.08 -15.94
C SER A 260 2.65 22.74 -15.73
N SER A 261 3.37 21.70 -15.31
CA SER A 261 2.80 20.36 -15.10
C SER A 261 2.03 20.21 -13.78
N PHE A 262 2.31 21.06 -12.79
CA PHE A 262 1.73 20.92 -11.45
C PHE A 262 1.03 22.16 -10.91
N ILE A 263 1.29 23.35 -11.49
CA ILE A 263 0.82 24.62 -10.91
C ILE A 263 -0.70 24.67 -10.72
N HIS A 264 -1.49 24.18 -11.69
CA HIS A 264 -2.95 24.15 -11.56
C HIS A 264 -3.43 23.24 -10.43
N HIS A 265 -2.74 22.13 -10.18
CA HIS A 265 -3.06 21.22 -9.09
C HIS A 265 -2.65 21.80 -7.73
N LEU A 266 -1.50 22.50 -7.68
CA LEU A 266 -1.07 23.26 -6.51
C LEU A 266 -2.11 24.33 -6.15
N ASP A 267 -2.50 25.14 -7.13
CA ASP A 267 -3.50 26.19 -6.97
C ASP A 267 -4.84 25.63 -6.50
N THR A 268 -5.22 24.43 -6.96
CA THR A 268 -6.43 23.74 -6.49
C THR A 268 -6.36 23.47 -4.99
N VAL A 269 -5.24 22.98 -4.47
CA VAL A 269 -5.06 22.75 -3.02
C VAL A 269 -5.08 24.07 -2.25
N VAL A 270 -4.41 25.11 -2.76
CA VAL A 270 -4.41 26.45 -2.14
C VAL A 270 -5.83 27.01 -2.06
N ASN A 271 -6.59 26.95 -3.15
CA ASN A 271 -7.98 27.42 -3.21
C ASN A 271 -8.87 26.67 -2.20
N VAL A 272 -8.70 25.36 -2.04
CA VAL A 272 -9.44 24.60 -1.01
C VAL A 272 -9.15 25.15 0.39
N VAL A 273 -7.90 25.48 0.70
CA VAL A 273 -7.54 26.06 2.00
C VAL A 273 -8.13 27.46 2.17
N GLU A 274 -8.11 28.29 1.12
CA GLU A 274 -8.64 29.65 1.17
C GLU A 274 -10.17 29.67 1.32
N GLU A 275 -10.90 28.78 0.66
CA GLU A 275 -12.33 28.59 0.86
C GLU A 275 -12.65 28.14 2.30
N CYS A 276 -11.83 27.26 2.89
CA CYS A 276 -11.96 26.87 4.30
C CYS A 276 -11.63 28.02 5.27
N GLN A 277 -10.75 28.95 4.89
CA GLN A 277 -10.46 30.15 5.69
C GLN A 277 -11.61 31.18 5.60
N ALA A 278 -12.30 31.25 4.46
CA ALA A 278 -13.37 32.20 4.21
C ALA A 278 -14.72 31.76 4.80
N ASP A 279 -14.98 30.46 4.86
CA ASP A 279 -16.23 29.88 5.37
C ASP A 279 -16.00 29.08 6.66
N GLU A 280 -16.59 29.53 7.76
CA GLU A 280 -16.52 28.87 9.07
C GLU A 280 -17.33 27.55 9.14
N GLN A 281 -18.07 27.19 8.08
CA GLN A 281 -18.86 25.96 8.02
C GLN A 281 -18.03 24.77 7.52
N GLU A 282 -17.81 23.77 8.38
CA GLU A 282 -17.14 22.50 8.02
C GLU A 282 -17.78 21.79 6.80
N SER A 283 -19.06 22.08 6.53
CA SER A 283 -19.75 21.57 5.33
C SER A 283 -19.07 21.95 4.03
N THR A 284 -18.27 23.02 4.01
CA THR A 284 -17.59 23.54 2.82
C THR A 284 -16.43 22.66 2.40
N LEU A 285 -15.60 22.19 3.36
CA LEU A 285 -14.58 21.19 3.08
C LEU A 285 -15.19 19.91 2.48
N LEU A 286 -16.32 19.46 3.04
CA LEU A 286 -17.02 18.28 2.53
C LEU A 286 -17.56 18.50 1.12
N LYS A 287 -18.13 19.67 0.81
CA LYS A 287 -18.60 19.99 -0.54
C LYS A 287 -17.46 19.98 -1.55
N LEU A 288 -16.34 20.62 -1.22
CA LEU A 288 -15.15 20.69 -2.09
C LEU A 288 -14.58 19.31 -2.39
N PHE A 289 -14.46 18.44 -1.38
CA PHE A 289 -13.98 17.07 -1.58
C PHE A 289 -14.99 16.12 -2.23
N ASN A 290 -16.26 16.52 -2.37
CA ASN A 290 -17.26 15.80 -3.16
C ASN A 290 -17.46 16.38 -4.57
N ASP A 291 -16.77 17.47 -4.91
CA ASP A 291 -16.58 17.88 -6.31
C ASP A 291 -15.43 17.08 -6.92
N SER A 292 -15.72 16.31 -7.98
CA SER A 292 -14.73 15.43 -8.59
C SER A 292 -13.52 16.18 -9.12
N ALA A 293 -13.70 17.34 -9.76
CA ALA A 293 -12.60 18.08 -10.36
C ALA A 293 -11.68 18.66 -9.29
N VAL A 294 -12.24 19.25 -8.22
CA VAL A 294 -11.47 19.77 -7.10
C VAL A 294 -10.76 18.64 -6.37
N SER A 295 -11.49 17.58 -5.99
CA SER A 295 -10.92 16.50 -5.19
C SER A 295 -9.85 15.71 -5.95
N ASP A 296 -10.04 15.46 -7.25
CA ASP A 296 -9.03 14.78 -8.07
C ASP A 296 -7.83 15.69 -8.35
N GLY A 297 -8.03 17.01 -8.47
CA GLY A 297 -6.94 17.99 -8.56
C GLY A 297 -6.06 18.00 -7.30
N VAL A 298 -6.68 17.93 -6.11
CA VAL A 298 -5.97 17.76 -4.84
C VAL A 298 -5.19 16.45 -4.81
N VAL A 299 -5.82 15.33 -5.18
CA VAL A 299 -5.15 14.02 -5.22
C VAL A 299 -3.94 14.03 -6.16
N GLN A 300 -4.10 14.57 -7.37
CA GLN A 300 -3.03 14.63 -8.36
C GLN A 300 -1.84 15.43 -7.82
N TYR A 301 -2.09 16.58 -7.16
CA TYR A 301 -1.00 17.34 -6.54
C TYR A 301 -0.24 16.53 -5.49
N LEU A 302 -0.96 15.84 -4.60
CA LEU A 302 -0.34 15.05 -3.54
C LEU A 302 0.46 13.86 -4.08
N ARG A 303 0.01 13.23 -5.17
CA ARG A 303 0.79 12.21 -5.89
C ARG A 303 2.09 12.78 -6.43
N LEU A 304 2.05 13.94 -7.10
CA LEU A 304 3.25 14.61 -7.61
C LEU A 304 4.21 15.03 -6.49
N LEU A 305 3.68 15.54 -5.38
CA LEU A 305 4.49 15.86 -4.20
C LEU A 305 5.16 14.61 -3.60
N THR A 306 4.43 13.49 -3.53
CA THR A 306 4.95 12.21 -3.06
C THR A 306 6.08 11.73 -3.97
N SER A 307 5.86 11.73 -5.29
CA SER A 307 6.89 11.41 -6.29
C SER A 307 8.12 12.30 -6.16
N ALA A 308 7.94 13.61 -6.02
CA ALA A 308 9.04 14.55 -5.88
C ALA A 308 9.85 14.31 -4.59
N HIS A 309 9.19 14.01 -3.46
CA HIS A 309 9.87 13.68 -2.22
C HIS A 309 10.66 12.38 -2.34
N LEU A 310 10.08 11.33 -2.91
CA LEU A 310 10.77 10.06 -3.17
C LEU A 310 12.04 10.28 -4.02
N GLN A 311 11.94 11.05 -5.10
CA GLN A 311 13.06 11.34 -6.01
C GLN A 311 14.15 12.20 -5.35
N ASN A 312 13.78 13.20 -4.55
CA ASN A 312 14.75 14.08 -3.87
C ASN A 312 15.54 13.36 -2.76
N PHE A 313 14.97 12.30 -2.18
CA PHE A 313 15.60 11.48 -1.14
C PHE A 313 15.91 10.07 -1.64
N ALA A 314 16.30 9.96 -2.91
CA ALA A 314 16.42 8.68 -3.60
C ALA A 314 17.38 7.69 -2.92
N ASP A 315 18.48 8.16 -2.34
CA ASP A 315 19.46 7.31 -1.64
C ASP A 315 18.84 6.54 -0.46
N PHE A 316 17.84 7.13 0.19
CA PHE A 316 17.08 6.47 1.25
C PHE A 316 16.03 5.54 0.68
N PHE A 317 15.19 6.05 -0.23
CA PHE A 317 13.98 5.35 -0.68
C PHE A 317 14.25 4.19 -1.64
N CYS A 318 15.38 4.17 -2.35
CA CYS A 318 15.66 3.16 -3.39
C CYS A 318 15.74 1.73 -2.85
N ASN A 319 15.98 1.56 -1.56
CA ASN A 319 16.07 0.26 -0.90
C ASN A 319 14.70 -0.33 -0.52
N PHE A 320 13.62 0.45 -0.65
CA PHE A 320 12.27 0.07 -0.24
C PHE A 320 11.31 -0.17 -1.41
N VAL A 321 11.79 -0.07 -2.66
CA VAL A 321 10.97 -0.22 -3.87
C VAL A 321 11.48 -1.35 -4.76
N GLU A 322 10.55 -2.11 -5.34
CA GLU A 322 10.86 -3.16 -6.33
C GLU A 322 10.80 -2.60 -7.75
N ALA A 323 11.73 -1.71 -8.09
CA ALA A 323 11.84 -1.12 -9.43
C ALA A 323 13.31 -1.00 -9.87
N PRO A 324 13.59 -0.86 -11.18
CA PRO A 324 14.95 -0.62 -11.67
C PRO A 324 15.61 0.61 -11.02
N ASP A 325 14.81 1.66 -10.80
CA ASP A 325 15.14 2.87 -10.07
C ASP A 325 13.86 3.55 -9.56
N LEU A 326 14.01 4.56 -8.70
CA LEU A 326 12.88 5.29 -8.12
C LEU A 326 12.12 6.13 -9.15
N GLN A 327 12.75 6.56 -10.23
CA GLN A 327 12.07 7.36 -11.24
C GLN A 327 11.04 6.50 -11.99
N VAL A 328 11.38 5.25 -12.28
CA VAL A 328 10.45 4.27 -12.85
C VAL A 328 9.30 3.99 -11.88
N TYR A 329 9.60 3.71 -10.61
CA TYR A 329 8.58 3.49 -9.58
C TYR A 329 7.62 4.68 -9.48
N CYS A 330 8.14 5.90 -9.36
CA CYS A 330 7.34 7.11 -9.24
C CYS A 330 6.38 7.29 -10.43
N ARG A 331 6.87 7.09 -11.65
CA ARG A 331 6.05 7.27 -12.87
C ARG A 331 4.98 6.20 -13.06
N GLN A 332 5.20 4.98 -12.56
CA GLN A 332 4.31 3.84 -12.82
C GLN A 332 3.32 3.62 -11.68
N GLU A 333 3.76 3.78 -10.43
CA GLU A 333 2.99 3.42 -9.24
C GLU A 333 2.47 4.65 -8.48
N VAL A 334 3.20 5.78 -8.48
CA VAL A 334 2.85 6.94 -7.64
C VAL A 334 2.06 8.00 -8.41
N GLU A 335 2.60 8.45 -9.55
CA GLU A 335 2.07 9.57 -10.34
C GLU A 335 0.75 9.25 -11.05
N VAL A 336 0.51 7.97 -11.33
CA VAL A 336 -0.67 7.48 -12.04
C VAL A 336 -1.89 7.51 -11.12
N MET A 337 -2.96 8.15 -11.57
CA MET A 337 -4.23 8.18 -10.84
C MET A 337 -4.83 6.79 -10.69
N ALA A 338 -5.56 6.57 -9.59
CA ALA A 338 -6.18 5.29 -9.24
C ALA A 338 -5.19 4.11 -9.00
N MET A 339 -3.89 4.37 -8.96
CA MET A 339 -2.92 3.38 -8.45
C MET A 339 -2.94 3.33 -6.93
N GLU A 340 -2.93 2.12 -6.38
CA GLU A 340 -2.90 1.88 -4.96
C GLU A 340 -1.64 2.47 -4.32
N CYS A 341 -1.78 2.90 -3.07
CA CYS A 341 -0.71 3.57 -2.35
C CYS A 341 -0.02 2.57 -1.43
N ASP A 342 1.29 2.38 -1.62
CA ASP A 342 2.10 1.47 -0.81
C ASP A 342 2.72 2.22 0.39
N HIS A 343 3.25 1.48 1.36
CA HIS A 343 3.82 2.01 2.59
C HIS A 343 4.91 3.07 2.35
N VAL A 344 5.72 2.90 1.29
CA VAL A 344 6.79 3.85 0.92
C VAL A 344 6.22 5.22 0.51
N ASP A 345 5.09 5.23 -0.18
CA ASP A 345 4.38 6.44 -0.61
C ASP A 345 3.78 7.17 0.60
N ILE A 346 3.16 6.41 1.50
CA ILE A 346 2.56 6.90 2.74
C ILE A 346 3.62 7.59 3.59
N LEU A 347 4.79 6.94 3.76
CA LEU A 347 5.92 7.50 4.48
C LEU A 347 6.44 8.78 3.80
N ALA A 348 6.60 8.76 2.48
CA ALA A 348 7.09 9.90 1.73
C ALA A 348 6.17 11.12 1.84
N LEU A 349 4.85 10.94 1.68
CA LEU A 349 3.89 12.04 1.82
C LEU A 349 3.84 12.56 3.26
N SER A 350 3.85 11.65 4.23
CA SER A 350 3.90 11.99 5.66
C SER A 350 5.10 12.86 6.00
N GLN A 351 6.29 12.50 5.51
CA GLN A 351 7.51 13.30 5.69
C GLN A 351 7.48 14.63 4.93
N ALA A 352 6.98 14.64 3.69
CA ALA A 352 6.90 15.85 2.87
C ALA A 352 6.06 16.95 3.54
N LEU A 353 4.94 16.54 4.17
CA LEU A 353 3.98 17.45 4.80
C LEU A 353 4.13 17.57 6.32
N ASP A 354 5.03 16.81 6.95
CA ASP A 354 5.25 16.78 8.40
C ASP A 354 3.97 16.39 9.18
N VAL A 355 3.30 15.32 8.73
CA VAL A 355 2.04 14.83 9.30
C VAL A 355 2.20 13.42 9.84
N GLY A 356 2.00 13.26 11.15
CA GLY A 356 1.98 11.96 11.81
C GLY A 356 0.68 11.20 11.56
N LEU A 357 0.79 9.96 11.09
CA LEU A 357 -0.31 9.06 10.76
C LEU A 357 -0.38 7.90 11.75
N HIS A 358 -1.61 7.50 12.05
CA HIS A 358 -1.92 6.26 12.75
C HIS A 358 -2.86 5.43 11.88
N ILE A 359 -2.35 4.33 11.33
CA ILE A 359 -3.12 3.43 10.47
C ILE A 359 -3.49 2.19 11.28
N VAL A 360 -4.79 1.94 11.41
CA VAL A 360 -5.34 0.74 12.05
C VAL A 360 -5.75 -0.24 10.95
N SER A 361 -5.12 -1.40 10.91
CA SER A 361 -5.44 -2.46 9.95
C SER A 361 -6.39 -3.50 10.56
N LEU A 362 -7.43 -3.84 9.81
CA LEU A 362 -8.36 -4.95 10.12
C LEU A 362 -7.86 -6.31 9.61
N GLU A 363 -6.69 -6.35 8.97
CA GLU A 363 -6.14 -7.55 8.34
C GLU A 363 -5.12 -8.29 9.23
N GLY A 364 -5.10 -7.97 10.53
CA GLY A 364 -4.22 -8.62 11.48
C GLY A 364 -4.42 -10.13 11.56
N GLU A 365 -3.32 -10.88 11.61
CA GLU A 365 -3.36 -12.28 11.98
C GLU A 365 -3.96 -12.43 13.39
N GLN A 366 -4.73 -13.49 13.63
CA GLN A 366 -5.31 -13.83 14.95
C GLN A 366 -6.39 -12.89 15.51
N GLN A 367 -7.14 -12.17 14.66
CA GLN A 367 -8.33 -11.39 15.06
C GLN A 367 -8.03 -10.17 15.96
N GLN A 368 -6.88 -9.54 15.80
CA GLN A 368 -6.51 -8.31 16.52
C GLN A 368 -6.30 -7.15 15.56
N LEU A 369 -6.58 -5.93 16.01
CA LEU A 369 -6.24 -4.71 15.29
C LEU A 369 -4.72 -4.53 15.28
N VAL A 370 -4.16 -4.25 14.10
CA VAL A 370 -2.74 -3.90 13.97
C VAL A 370 -2.61 -2.39 13.82
N HIS A 371 -1.72 -1.79 14.60
CA HIS A 371 -1.55 -0.35 14.67
C HIS A 371 -0.17 0.04 14.10
N TYR A 372 -0.16 0.90 13.08
CA TYR A 372 1.04 1.44 12.47
C TYR A 372 1.12 2.94 12.73
N ILE A 373 2.27 3.42 13.21
CA ILE A 373 2.54 4.85 13.42
C ILE A 373 3.60 5.27 12.42
N ILE A 374 3.28 6.27 11.59
CA ILE A 374 4.13 6.73 10.49
C ILE A 374 4.32 8.25 10.59
N PRO A 375 5.56 8.77 10.67
CA PRO A 375 6.80 8.02 10.86
C PRO A 375 6.88 7.38 12.26
N GLU A 376 7.74 6.37 12.43
CA GLU A 376 7.93 5.72 13.73
C GLU A 376 8.28 6.74 14.83
N GLY A 377 7.59 6.66 15.97
CA GLY A 377 7.80 7.56 17.11
C GLY A 377 7.13 8.93 17.00
N ALA A 378 6.47 9.26 15.88
CA ALA A 378 5.70 10.48 15.75
C ALA A 378 4.43 10.47 16.64
N GLN A 379 3.96 11.65 17.03
CA GLN A 379 2.61 11.77 17.58
C GLN A 379 1.61 11.89 16.43
N PRO A 380 0.72 10.91 16.24
CA PRO A 380 -0.21 10.93 15.11
C PRO A 380 -1.28 12.01 15.31
N SER A 381 -1.46 12.85 14.29
CA SER A 381 -2.56 13.82 14.22
C SER A 381 -3.73 13.32 13.38
N LEU A 382 -3.53 12.24 12.64
CA LEU A 382 -4.50 11.71 11.67
C LEU A 382 -4.61 10.19 11.82
N HIS A 383 -5.84 9.69 11.84
CA HIS A 383 -6.13 8.28 12.07
C HIS A 383 -6.88 7.70 10.87
N LEU A 384 -6.36 6.60 10.31
CA LEU A 384 -6.95 5.91 9.16
C LEU A 384 -7.26 4.46 9.50
N LEU A 385 -8.30 3.93 8.89
CA LEU A 385 -8.65 2.51 8.88
C LEU A 385 -8.23 1.91 7.55
N TYR A 386 -7.40 0.89 7.59
CA TYR A 386 -7.03 0.09 6.42
C TYR A 386 -7.79 -1.24 6.43
N GLN A 387 -8.50 -1.52 5.34
CA GLN A 387 -9.23 -2.77 5.14
C GLN A 387 -9.36 -3.09 3.66
N SER A 388 -8.88 -4.26 3.22
CA SER A 388 -9.02 -4.78 1.86
C SER A 388 -8.57 -3.77 0.80
N SER A 389 -7.31 -3.32 0.92
CA SER A 389 -6.69 -2.29 0.05
C SER A 389 -7.40 -0.93 0.05
N HIS A 390 -8.14 -0.60 1.11
CA HIS A 390 -8.93 0.63 1.16
C HIS A 390 -8.75 1.40 2.48
N TYR A 391 -8.61 2.73 2.36
CA TYR A 391 -8.43 3.66 3.47
C TYR A 391 -9.71 4.43 3.78
N ASN A 392 -10.13 4.40 5.03
CA ASN A 392 -11.18 5.27 5.58
C ASN A 392 -10.63 6.13 6.71
N ILE A 393 -11.35 7.18 7.09
CA ILE A 393 -10.93 8.07 8.18
C ILE A 393 -11.52 7.56 9.49
N LEU A 394 -10.69 7.52 10.54
CA LEU A 394 -11.10 7.21 11.91
C LEU A 394 -11.14 8.47 12.76
N TYR A 395 -12.18 8.61 13.58
CA TYR A 395 -12.29 9.68 14.57
C TYR A 395 -11.96 9.12 15.94
N GLN A 396 -10.87 9.57 16.55
CA GLN A 396 -10.53 9.18 17.92
C GLN A 396 -11.58 9.64 18.92
N ARG A 397 -11.80 8.82 19.96
CA ARG A 397 -12.58 9.26 21.11
C ARG A 397 -11.75 10.27 21.93
N PRO A 398 -12.32 11.42 22.32
CA PRO A 398 -11.62 12.33 23.21
C PRO A 398 -11.29 11.59 24.51
N GLU A 399 -10.02 11.57 24.89
CA GLU A 399 -9.60 11.00 26.16
C GLU A 399 -10.38 11.70 27.28
N LEU A 400 -11.12 10.92 28.08
CA LEU A 400 -11.63 11.39 29.35
C LEU A 400 -10.41 11.69 30.23
N LYS A 401 -9.94 12.95 30.22
CA LYS A 401 -8.97 13.43 31.19
C LYS A 401 -9.55 13.15 32.58
N ASN A 402 -9.08 12.10 33.24
CA ASN A 402 -9.34 11.88 34.65
C ASN A 402 -8.83 13.11 35.40
N PRO A 403 -9.70 13.93 36.02
CA PRO A 403 -9.25 15.04 36.83
C PRO A 403 -8.91 14.46 38.20
N ASN A 404 -7.73 13.85 38.34
CA ASN A 404 -7.17 13.62 39.67
C ASN A 404 -6.12 14.69 39.94
N PRO A 405 -6.42 15.67 40.81
CA PRO A 405 -5.46 16.67 41.24
C PRO A 405 -4.48 16.06 42.25
N LEU A 406 -3.19 16.34 42.02
CA LEU A 406 -2.16 16.62 43.03
C LEU A 406 -2.13 15.71 44.26
N SER A 407 -1.25 14.71 44.25
CA SER A 407 -0.63 14.22 45.49
C SER A 407 0.55 15.15 45.86
N PRO A 408 0.57 15.78 47.05
CA PRO A 408 1.67 16.61 47.49
C PRO A 408 2.83 15.73 48.00
N ASN A 409 4.04 16.05 47.56
CA ASN A 409 5.28 15.77 48.31
C ASN A 409 5.94 17.11 48.63
#